data_AF-A8XRR6-F1
#
_entry.id   AF-A8XRR6-F1
#
_cell.length_a   1.000
_cell.length_b   1.000
_cell.length_c   1.000
_cell.angle_alpha   90.00
_cell.angle_beta   90.00
_cell.angle_gamma   90.00
#
_symmetry.space_group_name_H-M   'P 1'
#
loop_
_entity.id
_entity.type
_entity.pdbx_description
1 polymer ?
#
loop_
_entity_poly.entity_id
_entity_poly.type
_entity_poly.pdbx_seq_one_letter_code
_entity_poly.pdbx_strand_id
1 'polypeptide(L)'
;MKLFSLFILVSTIVACSAQSDQDAIQQCHNFFKGFMRAIEDGDLFKLLAHFSPQSGETNLDAEALLRDLKDTRISFRSAKFVGSNIEVSVIFRQPRSEKAFRSADFVLEKNADISAWTIKSMSDLKGGAPGAKGMLPPLVMG
;
A
#
# COMPACT_ATOMS: atom_id res chain seq x y z
N MET A 1 -30.12 -36.19 40.97
CA MET A 1 -29.78 -34.77 40.68
C MET A 1 -28.31 -34.60 41.07
N LYS A 2 -27.35 -34.43 40.16
CA LYS A 2 -27.07 -33.19 39.42
C LYS A 2 -26.24 -33.54 38.17
N LEU A 3 -26.92 -33.79 37.05
CA LEU A 3 -26.37 -33.63 35.70
C LEU A 3 -26.34 -32.11 35.44
N PHE A 4 -25.36 -31.40 35.98
CA PHE A 4 -25.28 -29.94 35.81
C PHE A 4 -23.84 -29.38 35.83
N SER A 5 -22.84 -30.21 35.53
CA SER A 5 -21.45 -29.75 35.35
C SER A 5 -20.94 -29.89 33.91
N LEU A 6 -21.85 -30.08 32.96
CA LEU A 6 -21.54 -30.26 31.53
C LEU A 6 -22.17 -29.15 30.70
N PHE A 7 -21.94 -27.86 30.98
CA PHE A 7 -22.37 -26.79 30.04
C PHE A 7 -21.66 -25.43 30.14
N ILE A 8 -20.60 -25.27 30.96
CA ILE A 8 -19.84 -24.00 31.03
C ILE A 8 -18.36 -24.23 30.71
N LEU A 9 -18.10 -24.94 29.62
CA LEU A 9 -16.77 -24.99 29.00
C LEU A 9 -16.83 -24.75 27.48
N VAL A 10 -17.96 -24.25 26.98
CA VAL A 10 -18.26 -24.16 25.52
C VAL A 10 -18.40 -22.70 25.04
N SER A 11 -18.18 -21.68 25.88
CA SER A 11 -18.49 -20.28 25.50
C SER A 11 -17.30 -19.36 25.28
N THR A 12 -16.06 -19.86 25.34
CA THR A 12 -14.87 -19.09 24.93
C THR A 12 -14.23 -19.72 23.70
N ILE A 13 -15.05 -20.01 22.69
CA ILE A 13 -14.55 -19.90 21.31
C ILE A 13 -14.46 -18.40 21.07
N VAL A 14 -13.31 -17.82 21.45
CA VAL A 14 -12.84 -16.56 20.91
C VAL A 14 -12.82 -16.80 19.41
N ALA A 15 -13.87 -16.33 18.73
CA ALA A 15 -13.89 -16.19 17.29
C ALA A 15 -12.81 -15.16 16.95
N CYS A 16 -11.56 -15.62 16.90
CA CYS A 16 -10.50 -14.93 16.23
C CYS A 16 -10.88 -15.02 14.75
N SER A 17 -11.74 -14.10 14.31
CA SER A 17 -12.09 -13.94 12.92
C SER A 17 -10.80 -13.57 12.20
N ALA A 18 -10.13 -14.55 11.60
CA ALA A 18 -9.03 -14.31 10.70
C ALA A 18 -9.57 -13.38 9.60
N GLN A 19 -9.13 -12.13 9.59
CA GLN A 19 -9.50 -11.19 8.53
C GLN A 19 -8.99 -11.76 7.21
N SER A 20 -9.89 -11.87 6.23
CA SER A 20 -9.56 -12.54 4.97
C SER A 20 -8.70 -11.64 4.08
N ASP A 21 -7.91 -12.24 3.18
CA ASP A 21 -7.14 -11.48 2.19
C ASP A 21 -8.05 -10.65 1.26
N GLN A 22 -9.29 -11.07 1.03
CA GLN A 22 -10.27 -10.28 0.27
C GLN A 22 -10.61 -8.97 0.98
N ASP A 23 -10.73 -9.00 2.31
CA ASP A 23 -10.95 -7.79 3.10
C ASP A 23 -9.74 -6.86 3.01
N ALA A 24 -8.51 -7.40 3.03
CA ALA A 24 -7.28 -6.61 2.91
C ALA A 24 -7.21 -5.87 1.57
N ILE A 25 -7.53 -6.57 0.47
CA ILE A 25 -7.57 -6.00 -0.88
C ILE A 25 -8.60 -4.86 -0.93
N GLN A 26 -9.79 -5.07 -0.37
CA GLN A 26 -10.84 -4.05 -0.37
C GLN A 26 -10.43 -2.79 0.42
N GLN A 27 -9.80 -2.95 1.58
CA GLN A 27 -9.27 -1.83 2.36
C GLN A 27 -8.18 -1.08 1.59
N CYS A 28 -7.25 -1.80 0.94
CA CYS A 28 -6.23 -1.21 0.07
C CYS A 28 -6.85 -0.42 -1.09
N HIS A 29 -7.84 -0.96 -1.79
CA HIS A 29 -8.51 -0.23 -2.88
C HIS A 29 -9.10 1.10 -2.41
N ASN A 30 -9.77 1.09 -1.26
CA ASN A 30 -10.37 2.30 -0.69
C ASN A 30 -9.30 3.33 -0.29
N PHE A 31 -8.23 2.87 0.36
CA PHE A 31 -7.09 3.70 0.73
C PHE A 31 -6.42 4.34 -0.50
N PHE A 32 -6.02 3.52 -1.47
CA PHE A 32 -5.26 3.99 -2.63
C PHE A 32 -6.09 4.86 -3.57
N LYS A 33 -7.42 4.74 -3.57
CA LYS A 33 -8.28 5.69 -4.28
C LYS A 33 -8.12 7.12 -3.76
N GLY A 34 -8.04 7.29 -2.44
CA GLY A 34 -7.77 8.60 -1.81
C GLY A 34 -6.34 9.07 -2.08
N PHE A 35 -5.38 8.17 -1.87
CA PHE A 35 -3.95 8.46 -2.07
C PHE A 35 -3.63 8.91 -3.50
N MET A 36 -4.11 8.17 -4.52
CA MET A 36 -3.89 8.54 -5.92
C MET A 36 -4.57 9.85 -6.29
N ARG A 37 -5.73 10.15 -5.68
CA ARG A 37 -6.39 11.44 -5.88
C ARG A 37 -5.58 12.59 -5.30
N ALA A 38 -4.97 12.41 -4.13
CA ALA A 38 -4.05 13.41 -3.56
C ALA A 38 -2.83 13.65 -4.47
N ILE A 39 -2.33 12.59 -5.12
CA ILE A 39 -1.25 12.69 -6.12
C ILE A 39 -1.71 13.47 -7.36
N GLU A 40 -2.90 13.15 -7.89
CA GLU A 40 -3.48 13.84 -9.06
C GLU A 40 -3.75 15.33 -8.78
N ASP A 41 -4.27 15.64 -7.58
CA ASP A 41 -4.50 17.02 -7.13
C ASP A 41 -3.19 17.82 -6.98
N GLY A 42 -2.04 17.14 -6.86
CA GLY A 42 -0.73 17.77 -6.62
C GLY A 42 -0.61 18.45 -5.25
N ASP A 43 -1.48 18.09 -4.30
CA ASP A 43 -1.57 18.72 -2.99
C ASP A 43 -0.72 17.96 -1.97
N LEU A 44 0.41 18.57 -1.58
CA LEU A 44 1.37 18.00 -0.65
C LEU A 44 0.74 17.72 0.72
N PHE A 45 -0.13 18.59 1.23
CA PHE A 45 -0.73 18.41 2.54
C PHE A 45 -1.72 17.25 2.57
N LYS A 46 -2.52 17.10 1.51
CA LYS A 46 -3.40 15.93 1.35
C LYS A 46 -2.59 14.64 1.26
N LEU A 47 -1.48 14.66 0.52
CA LEU A 47 -0.60 13.50 0.41
C LEU A 47 -0.02 13.12 1.77
N LEU A 48 0.51 14.10 2.51
CA LEU A 48 1.08 13.88 3.84
C LEU A 48 0.05 13.38 4.85
N ALA A 49 -1.22 13.78 4.73
CA ALA A 49 -2.30 13.29 5.58
C ALA A 49 -2.57 11.78 5.45
N HIS A 50 -2.08 11.14 4.37
CA HIS A 50 -2.14 9.69 4.23
C HIS A 50 -1.05 8.95 5.00
N PHE A 51 -0.04 9.65 5.55
CA PHE A 51 1.02 9.04 6.34
C PHE A 51 0.70 9.11 7.83
N SER A 52 1.01 8.02 8.54
CA SER A 52 0.92 8.03 10.00
C SER A 52 1.89 9.05 10.59
N PRO A 53 1.53 9.71 11.71
CA PRO A 53 2.47 10.55 12.45
C PRO A 53 3.75 9.78 12.78
N GLN A 54 4.88 10.24 12.26
CA GLN A 54 6.19 9.62 12.51
C GLN A 54 6.86 10.35 13.68
N SER A 55 7.34 9.60 14.66
CA SER A 55 8.18 10.14 15.72
C SER A 55 9.64 10.21 15.25
N GLY A 56 10.07 11.33 14.68
CA GLY A 56 11.46 11.56 14.26
C GLY A 56 11.60 12.27 12.91
N GLU A 57 12.83 12.34 12.39
CA GLU A 57 13.08 12.82 11.02
C GLU A 57 12.49 11.85 10.01
N THR A 58 11.46 12.30 9.30
CA THR A 58 10.80 11.50 8.28
C THR A 58 11.54 11.70 6.97
N ASN A 59 12.18 10.66 6.44
CA ASN A 59 12.88 10.71 5.16
C ASN A 59 11.93 10.59 3.95
N LEU A 60 10.74 11.18 4.08
CA LEU A 60 9.71 11.16 3.03
C LEU A 60 9.84 12.42 2.19
N ASP A 61 10.39 12.28 0.99
CA ASP A 61 10.33 13.32 -0.03
C ASP A 61 8.98 13.24 -0.77
N ALA A 62 7.98 13.88 -0.18
CA ALA A 62 6.63 13.90 -0.71
C ALA A 62 6.53 14.67 -2.05
N GLU A 63 7.41 15.63 -2.31
CA GLU A 63 7.49 16.31 -3.61
C GLU A 63 8.01 15.38 -4.71
N ALA A 64 9.06 14.61 -4.42
CA ALA A 64 9.54 13.57 -5.33
C ALA A 64 8.46 12.52 -5.59
N LEU A 65 7.69 12.14 -4.56
CA LEU A 65 6.61 11.17 -4.71
C LEU A 65 5.47 11.70 -5.59
N LEU A 66 5.05 12.96 -5.42
CA LEU A 66 4.08 13.62 -6.30
C LEU A 66 4.58 13.63 -7.75
N ARG A 67 5.82 14.06 -7.97
CA ARG A 67 6.41 14.15 -9.31
C ARG A 67 6.51 12.79 -9.99
N ASP A 68 6.99 11.78 -9.28
CA ASP A 68 7.28 10.46 -9.84
C ASP A 68 6.01 9.62 -10.09
N LEU A 69 4.93 9.86 -9.33
CA LEU A 69 3.68 9.11 -9.45
C LEU A 69 2.56 9.86 -10.18
N LYS A 70 2.81 11.12 -10.57
CA LYS A 70 1.86 11.91 -11.36
C LYS A 70 1.47 11.17 -12.64
N ASP A 71 0.18 11.22 -12.95
CA ASP A 71 -0.44 10.58 -14.11
C ASP A 71 -0.26 9.05 -14.16
N THR A 72 0.14 8.39 -13.06
CA THR A 72 0.25 6.92 -13.05
C THR A 72 -1.04 6.24 -12.63
N ARG A 73 -1.22 5.00 -13.09
CA ARG A 73 -2.28 4.09 -12.64
C ARG A 73 -1.69 3.05 -11.72
N ILE A 74 -2.39 2.74 -10.64
CA ILE A 74 -1.97 1.73 -9.68
C ILE A 74 -2.59 0.36 -9.98
N SER A 75 -1.87 -0.72 -9.67
CA SER A 75 -2.46 -2.04 -9.50
C SER A 75 -1.78 -2.80 -8.37
N PHE A 76 -2.54 -3.70 -7.77
CA PHE A 76 -2.08 -4.53 -6.66
C PHE A 76 -1.43 -5.81 -7.18
N ARG A 77 -0.24 -6.13 -6.67
CA ARG A 77 0.36 -7.46 -6.82
C ARG A 77 -0.12 -8.40 -5.73
N SER A 78 -0.20 -7.89 -4.50
CA SER A 78 -0.65 -8.62 -3.34
C SER A 78 -1.10 -7.65 -2.25
N ALA A 79 -2.05 -8.08 -1.43
CA ALA A 79 -2.40 -7.44 -0.17
C ALA A 79 -2.77 -8.53 0.84
N LYS A 80 -2.29 -8.42 2.08
CA LYS A 80 -2.58 -9.38 3.15
C LYS A 80 -2.56 -8.69 4.51
N PHE A 81 -3.34 -9.19 5.46
CA PHE A 81 -3.23 -8.77 6.85
C PHE A 81 -2.00 -9.41 7.51
N VAL A 82 -1.23 -8.59 8.23
CA VAL A 82 -0.12 -9.04 9.09
C VAL A 82 -0.32 -8.39 10.45
N GLY A 83 -0.90 -9.16 11.38
CA GLY A 83 -1.38 -8.63 12.66
C GLY A 83 -2.52 -7.63 12.45
N SER A 84 -2.36 -6.40 12.96
CA SER A 84 -3.31 -5.30 12.78
C SER A 84 -3.05 -4.44 11.55
N ASN A 85 -2.02 -4.77 10.77
CA ASN A 85 -1.55 -3.98 9.62
C ASN A 85 -1.89 -4.70 8.32
N ILE A 86 -1.86 -3.96 7.22
CA ILE A 86 -1.95 -4.52 5.87
C ILE A 86 -0.61 -4.32 5.17
N GLU A 87 0.00 -5.42 4.73
CA GLU A 87 1.13 -5.37 3.81
C GLU A 87 0.60 -5.44 2.38
N VAL A 88 0.97 -4.46 1.56
CA VAL A 88 0.49 -4.37 0.17
C VAL A 88 1.63 -4.02 -0.78
N SER A 89 1.76 -4.83 -1.83
CA SER A 89 2.72 -4.60 -2.91
C SER A 89 2.00 -4.03 -4.12
N VAL A 90 2.47 -2.88 -4.61
CA VAL A 90 1.81 -2.16 -5.70
C VAL A 90 2.75 -1.91 -6.87
N ILE A 91 2.14 -1.77 -8.04
CA ILE A 91 2.79 -1.40 -9.29
C ILE A 91 2.09 -0.18 -9.87
N PHE A 92 2.89 0.83 -10.17
CA PHE A 92 2.48 2.03 -10.89
C PHE A 92 2.79 1.85 -12.37
N ARG A 93 1.84 2.21 -13.23
CA ARG A 93 1.95 2.14 -14.69
C ARG A 93 1.68 3.50 -15.30
N GLN A 94 2.37 3.82 -16.38
CA GLN A 94 2.08 5.03 -17.14
C GLN A 94 0.74 4.91 -17.88
N PRO A 95 0.09 6.03 -18.22
CA PRO A 95 -1.08 6.01 -19.08
C PRO A 95 -0.73 5.30 -20.39
N ARG A 96 -1.59 4.39 -20.84
CA ARG A 96 -1.44 3.66 -22.11
C ARG A 96 -0.26 2.67 -22.17
N SER A 97 0.35 2.34 -21.02
CA SER A 97 1.37 1.31 -20.92
C SER A 97 0.98 0.23 -19.93
N GLU A 98 1.04 -1.04 -20.34
CA GLU A 98 0.85 -2.18 -19.44
C GLU A 98 2.12 -2.52 -18.64
N LYS A 99 3.26 -1.93 -19.02
CA LYS A 99 4.54 -2.16 -18.34
C LYS A 99 4.57 -1.44 -17.00
N ALA A 100 5.02 -2.15 -15.97
CA ALA A 100 5.29 -1.56 -14.66
C ALA A 100 6.37 -0.47 -14.81
N PHE A 101 6.02 0.74 -14.39
CA PHE A 101 6.90 1.90 -14.37
C PHE A 101 7.67 1.97 -13.05
N ARG A 102 6.93 1.95 -11.93
CA ARG A 102 7.47 1.86 -10.58
C ARG A 102 6.74 0.79 -9.78
N SER A 103 7.36 0.35 -8.70
CA SER A 103 6.75 -0.52 -7.69
C SER A 103 7.22 -0.10 -6.30
N ALA A 104 6.35 -0.26 -5.32
CA ALA A 104 6.70 -0.10 -3.91
C ALA A 104 5.85 -1.04 -3.06
N ASP A 105 6.38 -1.35 -1.90
CA ASP A 105 5.70 -2.09 -0.85
C ASP A 105 5.31 -1.11 0.26
N PHE A 106 4.06 -1.21 0.71
CA PHE A 106 3.49 -0.34 1.73
C PHE A 106 3.04 -1.19 2.91
N VAL A 107 3.21 -0.64 4.11
CA VAL A 107 2.58 -1.13 5.33
C VAL A 107 1.54 -0.10 5.74
N LEU A 108 0.27 -0.49 5.65
CA LEU A 108 -0.84 0.31 6.12
C LEU A 108 -1.16 -0.07 7.57
N GLU A 109 -1.39 0.92 8.41
CA GLU A 109 -1.91 0.71 9.75
C GLU A 109 -3.21 1.50 9.94
N LYS A 110 -4.05 1.03 10.85
CA LYS A 110 -5.28 1.74 11.21
C LYS A 110 -4.93 2.80 12.25
N ASN A 111 -5.04 4.07 11.87
CA ASN A 111 -4.92 5.18 12.80
C ASN A 111 -6.18 5.23 13.69
N ALA A 112 -5.99 5.07 15.00
CA ALA A 112 -7.08 5.01 15.97
C ALA A 112 -7.79 6.36 16.14
N ASP A 113 -7.07 7.48 16.00
CA ASP A 113 -7.57 8.82 16.28
C ASP A 113 -8.55 9.30 15.21
N ILE A 114 -8.27 8.96 13.94
CA ILE A 114 -9.10 9.35 12.79
C ILE A 114 -9.88 8.18 12.18
N SER A 115 -9.78 6.99 12.79
CA SER A 115 -10.43 5.75 12.33
C SER A 115 -10.21 5.43 10.83
N ALA A 116 -9.05 5.81 10.29
CA ALA A 116 -8.69 5.67 8.88
C ALA A 116 -7.39 4.87 8.71
N TRP A 117 -7.20 4.29 7.53
CA TRP A 117 -5.94 3.63 7.16
C TRP A 117 -4.91 4.67 6.72
N THR A 118 -3.69 4.56 7.25
CA THR A 118 -2.56 5.44 6.94
C THR A 118 -1.31 4.62 6.65
N ILE A 119 -0.36 5.22 5.95
CA ILE A 119 0.94 4.61 5.64
C ILE A 119 1.80 4.67 6.89
N LYS A 120 2.04 3.50 7.49
CA LYS A 120 3.02 3.33 8.55
C LYS A 120 4.43 3.42 8.00
N SER A 121 4.67 2.70 6.90
CA SER A 121 5.95 2.68 6.20
C SER A 121 5.79 2.35 4.72
N MET A 122 6.75 2.77 3.92
CA MET A 122 6.80 2.58 2.47
C MET A 122 8.25 2.28 2.07
N SER A 123 8.45 1.34 1.16
CA SER A 123 9.75 1.11 0.53
C SER A 123 10.03 2.18 -0.53
N ASP A 124 11.29 2.45 -0.83
CA ASP A 124 11.67 3.29 -1.97
C ASP A 124 10.99 2.83 -3.28
N LEU A 125 10.68 3.79 -4.15
CA LEU A 125 10.13 3.52 -5.47
C LEU A 125 11.18 2.80 -6.35
N LYS A 126 10.96 1.52 -6.61
CA LYS A 126 11.82 0.69 -7.47
C LYS A 126 11.29 0.68 -8.89
N GLY A 127 12.16 0.80 -9.90
CA GLY A 127 11.77 0.70 -11.32
C GLY A 127 12.64 1.58 -12.22
N GLY A 128 12.56 1.38 -13.54
CA GLY A 128 13.33 2.15 -14.51
C GLY A 128 12.65 3.48 -14.85
N ALA A 129 13.40 4.59 -14.76
CA ALA A 129 12.97 5.85 -15.37
C ALA A 129 12.68 5.63 -16.88
N PRO A 130 11.74 6.38 -17.49
CA PRO A 130 11.48 6.28 -18.91
C PRO A 130 12.67 6.94 -19.62
N GLY A 131 13.72 6.16 -19.92
CA GLY A 131 14.92 6.67 -20.58
C GLY A 131 16.11 5.71 -20.64
N ALA A 132 16.21 4.71 -19.77
CA ALA A 132 17.41 3.87 -19.69
C ALA A 132 17.43 2.63 -20.61
N LYS A 133 16.86 2.70 -21.82
CA LYS A 133 16.98 1.63 -22.85
C LYS A 133 17.18 2.18 -24.26
N GLY A 134 18.08 3.16 -24.39
CA GLY A 134 18.67 3.60 -25.66
C GLY A 134 20.12 3.16 -25.82
N MET A 135 20.54 2.07 -25.18
CA MET A 135 21.86 1.50 -25.40
C MET A 135 21.77 0.68 -26.70
N LEU A 136 22.10 1.34 -27.82
CA LEU A 136 22.24 0.71 -29.13
C LEU A 136 23.11 -0.56 -29.00
N PRO A 137 22.72 -1.71 -29.58
CA PRO A 137 23.64 -2.83 -29.66
C PRO A 137 24.88 -2.41 -30.47
N PRO A 138 26.09 -2.87 -30.11
CA PRO A 138 27.28 -2.55 -30.88
C PRO A 138 27.10 -3.10 -32.30
N LEU A 139 27.30 -2.24 -33.29
CA LEU A 139 27.40 -2.64 -34.69
C LEU A 139 28.60 -3.59 -34.81
N VAL A 140 28.34 -4.88 -34.93
CA VAL A 140 29.34 -5.84 -35.40
C VAL A 140 29.41 -5.67 -36.91
N MET A 141 30.43 -4.97 -37.40
CA MET A 141 30.89 -5.13 -38.77
C MET A 141 31.77 -6.38 -38.83
N GLY A 142 31.32 -7.37 -39.59
CA GLY A 142 32.05 -8.56 -40.00
C GLY A 142 31.53 -9.03 -41.33
#